data_AF-A0A8C3Y505-F1
#
_entry.id   AF-A0A8C3Y505-F1
#
_cell.length_a   1.000
_cell.length_b   1.000
_cell.length_c   1.000
_cell.angle_alpha   90.00
_cell.angle_beta   90.00
_cell.angle_gamma   90.00
#
_symmetry.space_group_name_H-M   'P 1'
#
loop_
_entity.id
_entity.type
_entity.pdbx_description
1 polymer ?
#
loop_
_entity_poly.entity_id
_entity_poly.type
_entity_poly.pdbx_seq_one_letter_code
_entity_poly.pdbx_strand_id
1 'polypeptide(L)'
;MLNWIIRLQAVLEVVSNRTALALNHISDQLTQTRSVIYQIGLVVDYLLADEGGICGKFNSSECCLEIDDKSSVIKNISKEIRKLAYVGLFKGAGLLAHLLQAPSGIRFLHVYKTFIKMWG
;
A
#
# COMPACT_ATOMS: atom_id res chain seq x y z
N MET A 1 10.86 29.18 5.87
CA MET A 1 10.57 28.37 4.66
C MET A 1 11.08 26.93 4.78
N LEU A 2 12.38 26.68 4.95
CA LEU A 2 12.98 25.33 4.92
C LEU A 2 12.41 24.31 5.94
N ASN A 3 12.08 24.76 7.17
CA ASN A 3 11.52 23.91 8.22
C ASN A 3 10.15 23.30 7.85
N TRP A 4 9.37 23.99 7.02
CA TRP A 4 8.09 23.49 6.54
C TRP A 4 8.27 22.36 5.53
N ILE A 5 9.21 22.51 4.60
CA ILE A 5 9.51 21.53 3.55
C ILE A 5 10.01 20.22 4.16
N ILE A 6 10.91 20.28 5.13
CA ILE A 6 11.46 19.08 5.82
C ILE A 6 10.35 18.32 6.55
N ARG A 7 9.42 19.04 7.20
CA ARG A 7 8.26 18.42 7.87
C ARG A 7 7.33 17.73 6.88
N LEU A 8 7.05 18.38 5.74
CA LEU A 8 6.20 17.79 4.71
C LEU A 8 6.84 16.53 4.10
N GLN A 9 8.15 16.52 3.87
CA GLN A 9 8.86 15.34 3.35
C GLN A 9 8.77 14.14 4.31
N ALA A 10 8.95 14.37 5.62
CA ALA A 10 8.82 13.30 6.61
C ALA A 10 7.39 12.75 6.70
N VAL A 11 6.37 13.62 6.62
CA VAL A 11 4.96 13.19 6.59
C VAL A 11 4.67 12.38 5.33
N LEU A 12 5.17 12.81 4.17
CA LEU A 12 4.96 12.14 2.89
C LEU A 12 5.56 10.73 2.89
N GLU A 13 6.76 10.54 3.46
CA GLU A 13 7.40 9.23 3.57
C GLU A 13 6.56 8.26 4.42
N VAL A 14 6.09 8.71 5.58
CA VAL A 14 5.25 7.90 6.48
C VAL A 14 3.92 7.53 5.82
N VAL A 15 3.23 8.51 5.23
CA VAL A 15 1.93 8.28 4.58
C VAL A 15 2.10 7.33 3.41
N SER A 16 3.08 7.55 2.55
CA SER A 16 3.32 6.71 1.37
C SER A 16 3.66 5.26 1.74
N ASN A 17 4.49 5.05 2.77
CA ASN A 17 4.80 3.69 3.22
C ASN A 17 3.57 2.97 3.82
N ARG A 18 2.75 3.68 4.59
CA ARG A 18 1.48 3.14 5.14
C ARG A 18 0.49 2.82 4.03
N THR A 19 0.33 3.70 3.05
CA THR A 19 -0.53 3.47 1.88
C THR A 19 -0.06 2.26 1.08
N ALA A 20 1.24 2.13 0.83
CA ALA A 20 1.80 0.96 0.15
C ALA A 20 1.55 -0.34 0.94
N LEU A 21 1.68 -0.31 2.27
CA LEU A 21 1.35 -1.47 3.11
C LEU A 21 -0.12 -1.86 3.00
N ALA A 22 -1.03 -0.89 3.07
CA ALA A 22 -2.47 -1.12 2.92
C ALA A 22 -2.81 -1.72 1.54
N LEU A 23 -2.21 -1.20 0.47
CA LEU A 23 -2.39 -1.74 -0.88
C LEU A 23 -1.94 -3.21 -1.00
N ASN A 24 -0.87 -3.61 -0.32
CA ASN A 24 -0.45 -5.02 -0.29
C ASN A 24 -1.48 -5.89 0.43
N HIS A 25 -1.99 -5.46 1.59
CA HIS A 25 -3.04 -6.19 2.30
C HIS A 25 -4.34 -6.31 1.50
N ILE A 26 -4.72 -5.26 0.76
CA ILE A 26 -5.87 -5.31 -0.15
C ILE A 26 -5.61 -6.31 -1.27
N SER A 27 -4.42 -6.26 -1.88
CA SER A 27 -4.03 -7.18 -2.95
C SER A 27 -4.10 -8.65 -2.51
N ASP A 28 -3.58 -8.97 -1.32
CA ASP A 28 -3.67 -10.33 -0.77
C ASP A 28 -5.11 -10.76 -0.49
N GLN A 29 -5.94 -9.87 0.07
CA GLN A 29 -7.35 -10.13 0.32
C GLN A 29 -8.16 -10.33 -0.97
N LEU A 30 -7.84 -9.59 -2.05
CA LEU A 30 -8.49 -9.76 -3.35
C LEU A 30 -8.25 -11.16 -3.91
N THR A 31 -7.02 -11.67 -3.86
CA THR A 31 -6.69 -13.02 -4.33
C THR A 31 -7.42 -14.09 -3.51
N GLN A 32 -7.47 -13.94 -2.18
CA GLN A 32 -8.18 -14.88 -1.30
C GLN A 32 -9.69 -14.85 -1.54
N THR A 33 -10.27 -13.66 -1.68
CA THR A 33 -11.71 -13.49 -1.94
C THR A 33 -12.07 -14.09 -3.30
N ARG A 34 -11.23 -13.88 -4.31
CA ARG A 34 -11.39 -14.48 -5.64
C ARG A 34 -11.48 -16.01 -5.56
N SER A 35 -10.58 -16.68 -4.83
CA SER A 35 -10.60 -18.14 -4.73
C SER A 35 -11.84 -18.67 -3.99
N VAL A 36 -12.28 -17.98 -2.94
CA VAL A 36 -13.51 -18.33 -2.21
C VAL A 36 -14.74 -18.16 -3.11
N ILE A 37 -14.83 -17.06 -3.87
CA ILE A 37 -15.94 -16.84 -4.81
C ILE A 37 -15.99 -17.94 -5.88
N TYR A 38 -14.84 -18.37 -6.43
CA TYR A 38 -14.82 -19.49 -7.37
C TYR A 38 -15.32 -20.79 -6.76
N GLN A 39 -14.91 -21.11 -5.53
CA GLN A 39 -15.39 -22.31 -4.84
C GLN A 39 -16.91 -22.26 -4.62
N ILE A 40 -17.43 -21.11 -4.16
CA ILE A 40 -18.86 -20.92 -3.96
C ILE A 40 -19.61 -21.03 -5.31
N GLY A 41 -19.09 -20.42 -6.37
CA GLY A 41 -19.66 -20.49 -7.72
C GLY A 41 -19.84 -21.94 -8.17
N LEU A 42 -18.79 -22.76 -8.04
CA LEU A 42 -18.86 -24.19 -8.40
C LEU A 42 -19.87 -24.98 -7.57
N VAL A 43 -19.94 -24.73 -6.26
CA VAL A 43 -20.91 -25.40 -5.38
C VAL A 43 -22.34 -25.01 -5.77
N VAL A 44 -22.59 -23.73 -6.04
CA VAL A 44 -23.91 -23.25 -6.43
C VAL A 44 -24.29 -23.77 -7.82
N ASP A 45 -23.36 -23.80 -8.78
CA ASP A 45 -23.59 -24.39 -10.09
C ASP A 45 -23.93 -25.88 -10.00
N TYR A 46 -23.26 -26.61 -9.11
CA TYR A 46 -23.61 -28.01 -8.83
C TYR A 46 -25.02 -28.16 -8.25
N LEU A 47 -25.38 -27.32 -7.27
CA LEU A 47 -26.72 -27.32 -6.67
C LEU A 47 -27.82 -26.94 -7.67
N LEU A 48 -27.49 -26.12 -8.66
CA LEU A 48 -28.40 -25.63 -9.70
C LEU A 48 -28.24 -26.38 -11.03
N ALA A 49 -27.62 -27.55 -11.06
CA ALA A 49 -27.32 -28.26 -12.30
C ALA A 49 -28.57 -28.52 -13.17
N ASP A 50 -29.69 -28.87 -12.55
CA ASP A 50 -30.97 -29.09 -13.25
C ASP A 50 -31.58 -27.79 -13.82
N GLU A 51 -31.19 -26.64 -13.28
CA GLU A 51 -31.63 -25.32 -13.73
C GLU A 51 -30.62 -24.65 -14.67
N GLY A 52 -29.57 -25.38 -15.09
CA GLY A 52 -28.50 -24.85 -15.95
C GLY A 52 -27.46 -24.01 -15.21
N GLY A 53 -27.28 -24.25 -13.91
CA GLY A 53 -26.35 -23.52 -13.05
C GLY A 53 -26.82 -22.09 -12.71
N ILE A 54 -25.91 -21.27 -12.19
CA ILE A 54 -26.12 -19.83 -11.97
C ILE A 54 -26.57 -19.17 -13.29
N CYS A 55 -25.96 -19.55 -14.41
CA CYS A 55 -26.28 -19.02 -15.73
C CYS A 55 -27.76 -19.21 -16.12
N GLY A 56 -28.24 -20.45 -16.08
CA GLY A 56 -29.60 -20.78 -16.47
C GLY A 56 -30.64 -20.25 -15.47
N LYS A 57 -30.34 -20.32 -14.17
CA LYS A 57 -31.26 -19.84 -13.13
C LYS A 57 -31.48 -18.33 -13.18
N PHE A 58 -30.43 -17.54 -13.39
CA PHE A 58 -30.53 -16.08 -13.39
C PHE A 58 -30.85 -15.48 -14.78
N ASN A 59 -30.93 -16.29 -15.84
CA ASN A 59 -31.10 -15.80 -17.23
C ASN A 59 -30.13 -14.67 -17.59
N SER A 60 -28.92 -14.71 -17.03
CA SER A 60 -27.89 -13.72 -17.31
C SER A 60 -27.21 -14.05 -18.63
N SER A 61 -26.93 -13.04 -19.46
CA SER A 61 -26.06 -13.21 -20.63
C SER A 61 -24.59 -13.37 -20.25
N GLU A 62 -24.23 -13.02 -19.01
CA GLU A 62 -22.86 -13.04 -18.49
C GLU A 62 -22.64 -14.30 -17.65
N CYS A 63 -22.43 -15.44 -18.31
CA CYS A 63 -22.25 -16.73 -17.62
C CYS A 63 -20.80 -17.14 -17.40
N CYS A 64 -19.84 -16.41 -17.98
CA CYS A 64 -18.43 -16.73 -17.95
C CYS A 64 -17.60 -15.55 -17.45
N LEU A 65 -18.04 -14.92 -16.36
CA LEU A 65 -17.31 -13.81 -15.76
C LEU A 65 -16.10 -14.33 -14.99
N GLU A 66 -14.92 -14.18 -15.59
CA GLU A 66 -13.67 -14.38 -14.88
C GLU A 66 -13.32 -13.09 -14.12
N ILE A 67 -13.22 -13.17 -12.79
CA ILE A 67 -12.66 -12.09 -11.99
C ILE A 67 -11.18 -11.99 -12.36
N ASP A 68 -10.68 -10.89 -12.91
CA ASP A 68 -9.25 -10.78 -13.24
C ASP A 68 -8.38 -10.61 -11.98
N ASP A 69 -7.22 -11.29 -11.95
CA ASP A 69 -6.25 -11.10 -10.87
C ASP A 69 -5.30 -9.93 -11.13
N LYS A 70 -5.69 -8.76 -10.60
CA LYS A 70 -4.86 -7.54 -10.57
C LYS A 70 -3.93 -7.45 -9.35
N SER A 71 -3.83 -8.49 -8.53
CA SER A 71 -3.02 -8.46 -7.29
C SER A 71 -1.54 -8.12 -7.56
N SER A 72 -0.98 -8.68 -8.62
CA SER A 72 0.41 -8.45 -9.06
C SER A 72 0.66 -6.99 -9.47
N VAL A 73 -0.28 -6.39 -10.18
CA VAL A 73 -0.24 -4.97 -10.60
C VAL A 73 -0.28 -4.07 -9.36
N ILE A 74 -1.19 -4.33 -8.43
CA ILE A 74 -1.32 -3.56 -7.18
C ILE A 74 -0.03 -3.66 -6.34
N LYS A 75 0.56 -4.85 -6.24
CA LYS A 75 1.84 -5.08 -5.54
C LYS A 75 3.00 -4.32 -6.20
N ASN A 76 3.04 -4.30 -7.54
CA ASN A 76 4.05 -3.55 -8.27
C ASN A 76 3.93 -2.02 -8.02
N ILE A 77 2.71 -1.49 -8.04
CA ILE A 77 2.44 -0.09 -7.71
C ILE A 77 2.86 0.22 -6.27
N SER A 78 2.50 -0.64 -5.31
CA SER A 78 2.90 -0.50 -3.90
C SER A 78 4.44 -0.46 -3.75
N LYS A 79 5.15 -1.30 -4.49
CA LYS A 79 6.62 -1.32 -4.53
C LYS A 79 7.19 0.00 -5.06
N GLU A 80 6.64 0.52 -6.15
CA GLU A 80 7.08 1.80 -6.71
C GLU A 80 6.77 2.97 -5.76
N ILE A 81 5.62 2.98 -5.08
CA ILE A 81 5.30 3.98 -4.04
C ILE A 81 6.36 3.97 -2.94
N ARG A 82 6.73 2.78 -2.43
CA ARG A 82 7.79 2.67 -1.41
C ARG A 82 9.13 3.17 -1.90
N LYS A 83 9.49 2.84 -3.14
CA LYS A 83 10.75 3.26 -3.76
C LYS A 83 10.83 4.77 -3.91
N LEU A 84 9.74 5.42 -4.33
CA LEU A 84 9.66 6.88 -4.47
C LEU A 84 9.61 7.60 -3.12
N ALA A 85 8.94 6.99 -2.13
CA ALA A 85 8.84 7.52 -0.78
C ALA A 85 10.17 7.45 -0.02
N TYR A 86 11.05 6.50 -0.37
CA TYR A 86 12.36 6.32 0.24
C TYR A 86 13.34 7.38 -0.24
N VAL A 87 13.14 8.62 0.20
CA VAL A 87 14.14 9.68 0.11
C VAL A 87 15.07 9.46 1.30
N GLY A 88 16.32 9.04 1.06
CA GLY A 88 17.30 8.60 2.06
C GLY A 88 17.77 9.64 3.10
N LEU A 89 16.90 10.55 3.53
CA LEU A 89 17.15 11.58 4.53
C LEU A 89 17.20 11.04 5.97
N PHE A 90 16.65 9.85 6.24
CA PHE A 90 16.48 9.34 7.61
C PHE A 90 16.91 7.88 7.84
N LYS A 91 18.16 7.54 7.46
CA LYS A 91 18.82 6.31 7.95
C LYS A 91 19.22 6.34 9.43
N GLY A 92 18.90 7.41 10.17
CA GLY A 92 19.12 7.49 11.61
C GLY A 92 17.84 7.23 12.39
N ALA A 93 17.49 5.96 12.62
CA ALA A 93 16.39 5.58 13.53
C ALA A 93 16.60 6.06 14.99
N GLY A 94 17.80 6.55 15.34
CA GLY A 94 18.02 7.28 16.60
C GLY A 94 17.51 8.73 16.61
N LEU A 95 17.33 9.37 15.45
CA LEU A 95 16.98 10.78 15.37
C LEU A 95 15.46 11.00 15.56
N LEU A 96 14.61 10.13 15.04
CA LEU A 96 13.15 10.24 15.20
C LEU A 96 12.68 10.03 16.64
N ALA A 97 13.33 9.12 17.39
CA ALA A 97 13.09 8.96 18.82
C ALA A 97 13.47 10.23 19.61
N HIS A 98 14.57 10.89 19.22
CA HIS A 98 14.92 12.20 19.78
C HIS A 98 13.98 13.31 19.31
N LEU A 99 13.45 13.25 18.08
CA LEU A 99 12.62 14.32 17.50
C LEU A 99 11.26 14.48 18.18
N LEU A 100 10.68 13.41 18.72
CA LEU A 100 9.41 13.41 19.44
C LEU A 100 9.51 13.82 20.91
N GLN A 101 10.70 13.86 21.53
CA GLN A 101 10.84 14.01 22.99
C GLN A 101 11.65 15.21 23.52
N ALA A 102 12.21 16.11 22.71
CA ALA A 102 13.16 17.12 23.22
C ALA A 102 12.74 18.61 23.06
N PRO A 103 12.96 19.46 24.09
CA PRO A 103 12.54 20.87 24.09
C PRO A 103 13.31 21.74 23.08
N SER A 104 12.67 22.85 22.74
CA SER A 104 12.79 23.73 21.57
C SER A 104 14.10 24.49 21.31
N GLY A 105 15.21 24.20 22.02
CA GLY A 105 16.39 25.09 22.00
C GLY A 105 17.64 24.64 21.24
N ILE A 106 17.96 23.33 21.20
CA ILE A 106 19.34 22.86 20.86
C ILE A 106 19.42 22.28 19.43
N ARG A 107 18.29 22.17 18.72
CA ARG A 107 18.13 21.31 17.55
C ARG A 107 18.66 21.86 16.21
N PHE A 108 18.92 23.17 16.08
CA PHE A 108 19.18 23.75 14.77
C PHE A 108 20.63 23.57 14.27
N LEU A 109 21.62 23.58 15.17
CA LEU A 109 23.03 23.57 14.79
C LEU A 109 23.53 22.19 14.28
N HIS A 110 22.98 21.10 14.81
CA HIS A 110 23.45 19.75 14.44
C HIS A 110 22.87 19.28 13.09
N VAL A 111 21.65 19.70 12.77
CA VAL A 111 21.01 19.42 11.48
C VAL A 111 21.69 20.22 10.36
N TYR A 112 22.04 21.49 10.61
CA TYR A 112 22.70 22.33 9.61
C TYR A 112 24.13 21.87 9.28
N LYS A 113 24.91 21.42 10.29
CA LYS A 113 26.27 20.88 10.08
C LYS A 113 26.29 19.61 9.24
N THR A 114 25.26 18.77 9.36
CA THR A 114 25.16 17.54 8.57
C THR A 114 24.73 17.83 7.13
N PHE A 115 23.87 18.85 6.93
CA PHE A 115 23.42 19.27 5.61
C PHE A 115 24.55 19.91 4.78
N ILE A 116 25.42 20.73 5.39
CA ILE A 116 26.58 21.33 4.69
C ILE A 116 27.57 20.27 4.22
N LYS A 117 27.73 19.16 4.96
CA LYS A 117 28.72 18.12 4.63
C LYS A 117 28.28 17.15 3.53
N MET A 118 26.99 17.15 3.15
CA MET A 118 26.43 16.32 2.09
C MET A 118 26.30 17.05 0.75
N TRP A 119 26.50 18.37 0.73
CA TRP A 119 26.38 19.26 -0.43
C TRP A 119 27.61 20.16 -0.59
N GLY A 120 28.75 19.75 -0.04
CA GLY A 120 30.07 20.34 -0.21
C GLY A 120 31.06 19.27 -0.64
#